data_AF-A0A8X6MPH5-F1
#
_entry.id   AF-A0A8X6MPH5-F1
#
_cell.length_a   1.000
_cell.length_b   1.000
_cell.length_c   1.000
_cell.angle_alpha   90.00
_cell.angle_beta   90.00
_cell.angle_gamma   90.00
#
_symmetry.space_group_name_H-M   'P 1'
#
loop_
_entity.id
_entity.type
_entity.pdbx_description
1 polymer ?
#
loop_
_entity_poly.entity_id
_entity_poly.type
_entity_poly.pdbx_seq_one_letter_code
_entity_poly.pdbx_strand_id
1 'polypeptide(L)'
;MWCFLFLGAVLIASAATDEKCDVKRYIECMEPIHNVTFGHPNGLYQDSNDLATSCPVIKTGIKCIQDFATECGTDMIAENFHEQFERPAEFLTKICDSDSPLRNEYLKASPCLQEHSDDLEVCSTKVQEFLAILDDADTNEKEIVMTCMYEMMLRACLLSTGAEKCQLETASFIRKALLYSPSLGMKTCSKE
;
A
#
# COMPACT_ATOMS: atom_id res chain seq x y z
N MET A 1 -21.68 -68.76 -3.55
CA MET A 1 -22.36 -67.54 -3.07
C MET A 1 -21.30 -66.65 -2.43
N TRP A 2 -20.82 -65.55 -3.05
CA TRP A 2 -21.47 -64.22 -3.13
C TRP A 2 -21.82 -63.72 -1.71
N CYS A 3 -21.42 -62.57 -1.17
CA CYS A 3 -20.77 -61.32 -1.57
C CYS A 3 -20.26 -60.73 -0.21
N PHE A 4 -19.23 -59.92 -0.07
CA PHE A 4 -19.08 -58.58 -0.61
C PHE A 4 -17.64 -58.14 -0.35
N LEU A 5 -16.95 -57.84 -1.44
CA LEU A 5 -15.83 -56.91 -1.47
C LEU A 5 -16.37 -55.52 -1.08
N PHE A 6 -15.99 -55.02 0.08
CA PHE A 6 -15.96 -53.57 0.34
C PHE A 6 -14.60 -53.23 0.94
N LEU A 7 -13.56 -53.38 0.11
CA LEU A 7 -12.36 -52.54 0.20
C LEU A 7 -12.85 -51.13 -0.16
N GLY A 8 -13.30 -50.39 0.87
CA GLY A 8 -13.62 -48.99 0.75
C GLY A 8 -12.38 -48.25 0.30
N ALA A 9 -12.39 -47.79 -0.95
CA ALA A 9 -11.41 -46.87 -1.48
C ALA A 9 -11.45 -45.61 -0.61
N VAL A 10 -10.48 -45.49 0.31
CA VAL A 10 -10.14 -44.22 0.92
C VAL A 10 -9.59 -43.36 -0.21
N LEU A 11 -10.48 -42.57 -0.82
CA LEU A 11 -10.08 -41.44 -1.65
C LEU A 11 -9.40 -40.45 -0.72
N ILE A 12 -8.08 -40.59 -0.58
CA ILE A 12 -7.23 -39.49 -0.17
C ILE A 12 -7.38 -38.48 -1.30
N ALA A 13 -8.27 -37.50 -1.10
CA ALA A 13 -8.22 -36.27 -1.86
C ALA A 13 -6.85 -35.66 -1.54
N SER A 14 -5.87 -35.91 -2.39
CA SER A 14 -4.67 -35.09 -2.43
C SER A 14 -5.15 -33.66 -2.60
N ALA A 15 -4.98 -32.83 -1.57
CA ALA A 15 -5.02 -31.39 -1.72
C ALA A 15 -4.01 -31.09 -2.81
N ALA A 16 -4.48 -30.88 -4.03
CA ALA A 16 -3.69 -30.25 -5.05
C ALA A 16 -3.42 -28.86 -4.47
N THR A 17 -2.22 -28.65 -3.94
CA THR A 17 -1.67 -27.32 -3.80
C THR A 17 -1.67 -26.77 -5.22
N ASP A 18 -2.70 -25.99 -5.53
CA ASP A 18 -2.82 -25.31 -6.81
C ASP A 18 -1.65 -24.32 -6.86
N GLU A 19 -0.58 -24.71 -7.56
CA GLU A 19 0.66 -23.94 -7.74
C GLU A 19 0.37 -22.50 -8.21
N LYS A 20 -0.83 -22.26 -8.75
CA LYS A 20 -1.34 -20.96 -9.20
C LYS A 20 -1.66 -19.96 -8.09
N CYS A 21 -1.98 -20.43 -6.88
CA CYS A 21 -2.34 -19.60 -5.73
C CYS A 21 -1.26 -19.63 -4.65
N ASP A 22 -0.01 -19.48 -5.11
CA ASP A 22 1.17 -19.31 -4.27
C ASP A 22 1.45 -17.81 -4.05
N VAL A 23 1.85 -17.45 -2.83
CA VAL A 23 2.31 -16.11 -2.45
C VAL A 23 3.45 -15.64 -3.37
N LYS A 24 4.27 -16.56 -3.89
CA LYS A 24 5.32 -16.28 -4.87
C LYS A 24 4.78 -15.55 -6.11
N ARG A 25 3.63 -15.93 -6.64
CA ARG A 25 3.01 -15.26 -7.80
C ARG A 25 2.57 -13.84 -7.47
N TYR A 26 2.02 -13.63 -6.27
CA TYR A 26 1.69 -12.29 -5.80
C TYR A 26 2.95 -11.41 -5.69
N ILE A 27 4.04 -11.94 -5.13
CA ILE A 27 5.33 -11.24 -5.04
C ILE A 27 5.84 -10.87 -6.44
N GLU A 28 5.77 -11.79 -7.41
CA GLU A 28 6.18 -11.54 -8.80
C GLU A 28 5.36 -10.42 -9.47
N CYS A 29 4.08 -10.23 -9.08
CA CYS A 29 3.29 -9.09 -9.53
C CYS A 29 3.71 -7.77 -8.85
N MET A 30 4.04 -7.82 -7.56
CA MET A 30 4.35 -6.63 -6.73
C MET A 30 5.76 -6.09 -6.92
N GLU A 31 6.74 -6.97 -7.10
CA GLU A 31 8.16 -6.59 -7.18
C GLU A 31 8.45 -5.54 -8.27
N PRO A 32 7.91 -5.66 -9.51
CA PRO A 32 8.10 -4.63 -10.52
C PRO A 32 7.50 -3.28 -10.11
N ILE A 33 6.34 -3.27 -9.45
CA ILE A 33 5.70 -2.04 -8.93
C ILE A 33 6.61 -1.40 -7.89
N HIS A 34 7.11 -2.20 -6.93
CA HIS A 34 8.02 -1.72 -5.89
C HIS A 34 9.28 -1.08 -6.49
N ASN A 35 9.90 -1.75 -7.46
CA ASN A 35 11.14 -1.28 -8.09
C ASN A 35 10.96 0.06 -8.83
N VAL A 36 9.83 0.27 -9.51
CA VAL A 36 9.55 1.54 -10.21
C VAL A 36 8.88 2.59 -9.33
N THR A 37 8.69 2.31 -8.04
CA THR A 37 8.15 3.27 -7.07
C THR A 37 9.16 3.52 -5.96
N PHE A 38 9.13 2.73 -4.89
CA PHE A 38 10.03 2.89 -3.74
C PHE A 38 11.49 2.56 -4.06
N GLY A 39 11.75 1.66 -5.01
CA GLY A 39 13.09 1.33 -5.48
C GLY A 39 13.65 2.29 -6.54
N HIS A 40 12.85 3.25 -7.02
CA HIS A 40 13.27 4.21 -8.03
C HIS A 40 14.21 5.26 -7.41
N PRO A 41 15.21 5.82 -8.13
CA PRO A 41 16.10 6.86 -7.59
C PRO A 41 15.37 8.09 -7.03
N ASN A 42 14.23 8.45 -7.62
CA ASN A 42 13.38 9.56 -7.18
C ASN A 42 12.24 9.11 -6.26
N GLY A 43 12.25 7.84 -5.83
CA GLY A 43 11.21 7.22 -5.02
C GLY A 43 9.81 7.43 -5.63
N LEU A 44 8.86 7.81 -4.78
CA LEU A 44 7.50 8.15 -5.17
C LEU A 44 7.34 9.57 -5.77
N TYR A 45 8.38 10.40 -5.77
CA TYR A 45 8.35 11.80 -6.25
C TYR A 45 9.01 11.90 -7.62
N GLN A 46 8.39 11.21 -8.58
CA GLN A 46 8.83 11.10 -9.97
C GLN A 46 8.34 12.27 -10.81
N ASP A 47 9.11 12.63 -11.83
CA ASP A 47 8.70 13.62 -12.82
C ASP A 47 7.89 12.99 -13.97
N SER A 48 7.54 13.79 -14.99
CA SER A 48 6.76 13.27 -16.11
C SER A 48 7.51 12.25 -16.97
N ASN A 49 8.85 12.33 -17.05
CA ASN A 49 9.66 11.39 -17.82
C ASN A 49 9.78 10.07 -17.07
N ASP A 50 10.04 10.14 -15.76
CA ASP A 50 10.04 8.97 -14.89
C ASP A 50 8.69 8.23 -14.99
N LEU A 51 7.56 8.94 -14.84
CA LEU A 51 6.23 8.35 -14.96
C LEU A 51 5.97 7.73 -16.34
N ALA A 52 6.55 8.25 -17.42
CA ALA A 52 6.39 7.65 -18.75
C ALA A 52 7.00 6.23 -18.81
N THR A 53 8.00 5.95 -17.99
CA THR A 53 8.65 4.64 -17.86
C THR A 53 8.03 3.76 -16.78
N SER A 54 7.67 4.34 -15.63
CA SER A 54 7.11 3.61 -14.48
C SER A 54 5.66 3.19 -14.71
N CYS A 55 4.84 4.04 -15.33
CA CYS A 55 3.40 3.79 -15.44
C CYS A 55 3.00 2.53 -16.23
N PRO A 56 3.65 2.16 -17.35
CA PRO A 56 3.40 0.88 -18.00
C PRO A 56 3.65 -0.33 -17.08
N VAL A 57 4.70 -0.27 -16.25
CA VAL A 57 5.04 -1.33 -15.29
C VAL A 57 4.00 -1.39 -14.17
N ILE A 58 3.66 -0.23 -13.60
CA ILE A 58 2.64 -0.10 -12.56
C ILE A 58 1.29 -0.67 -13.03
N LYS A 59 0.82 -0.28 -14.22
CA LYS A 59 -0.47 -0.73 -14.77
C LYS A 59 -0.48 -2.26 -14.98
N THR A 60 0.62 -2.81 -15.49
CA THR A 60 0.78 -4.26 -15.66
C THR A 60 0.76 -5.00 -14.33
N GLY A 61 1.49 -4.50 -13.32
CA GLY A 61 1.54 -5.10 -11.99
C GLY A 61 0.19 -5.04 -11.27
N ILE A 62 -0.51 -3.89 -11.30
CA ILE A 62 -1.85 -3.75 -10.71
C ILE A 62 -2.81 -4.76 -11.33
N LYS A 63 -2.78 -4.89 -12.67
CA LYS A 63 -3.60 -5.88 -13.37
C LYS A 63 -3.26 -7.32 -12.95
N CYS A 64 -1.98 -7.65 -12.83
CA CYS A 64 -1.51 -8.97 -12.38
C CYS A 64 -2.09 -9.33 -11.00
N ILE A 65 -2.11 -8.37 -10.07
CA ILE A 65 -2.64 -8.56 -8.71
C ILE A 65 -4.16 -8.68 -8.73
N GLN A 66 -4.87 -7.90 -9.55
CA GLN A 66 -6.31 -8.02 -9.73
C GLN A 66 -6.71 -9.39 -10.30
N ASP A 67 -5.95 -9.88 -11.29
CA ASP A 67 -6.16 -11.21 -11.87
C ASP A 67 -5.87 -12.30 -10.80
N PHE A 68 -4.80 -12.15 -10.01
CA PHE A 68 -4.52 -13.04 -8.87
C PHE A 68 -5.63 -13.02 -7.81
N ALA A 69 -6.13 -11.85 -7.42
CA ALA A 69 -7.22 -11.71 -6.46
C ALA A 69 -8.52 -12.37 -6.96
N THR A 70 -8.79 -12.27 -8.27
CA THR A 70 -9.95 -12.91 -8.91
C THR A 70 -9.85 -14.43 -8.90
N GLU A 71 -8.64 -14.97 -9.10
CA GLU A 71 -8.40 -16.41 -9.16
C GLU A 71 -8.25 -17.06 -7.78
N CYS A 72 -7.57 -16.40 -6.85
CA CYS A 72 -7.10 -16.97 -5.58
C CYS A 72 -7.76 -16.38 -4.33
N GLY A 73 -8.57 -15.33 -4.50
CA GLY A 73 -9.21 -14.61 -3.40
C GLY A 73 -8.37 -13.47 -2.85
N THR A 74 -9.05 -12.46 -2.31
CA THR A 74 -8.44 -11.23 -1.77
C THR A 74 -7.69 -11.45 -0.46
N ASP A 75 -8.12 -12.44 0.32
CA ASP A 75 -7.57 -12.71 1.67
C ASP A 75 -6.12 -13.25 1.60
N MET A 76 -5.73 -13.81 0.45
CA MET A 76 -4.35 -14.21 0.15
C MET A 76 -3.39 -13.02 0.03
N ILE A 77 -3.92 -11.81 -0.17
CA ILE A 77 -3.16 -10.57 -0.37
C ILE A 77 -3.17 -9.75 0.92
N ALA A 78 -4.36 -9.50 1.47
CA ALA A 78 -4.55 -8.69 2.67
C ALA A 78 -5.92 -8.93 3.32
N GLU A 79 -5.98 -8.85 4.65
CA GLU A 79 -7.25 -8.92 5.41
C GLU A 79 -8.26 -7.87 4.96
N ASN A 80 -7.78 -6.67 4.60
CA ASN A 80 -8.60 -5.61 4.05
C ASN A 80 -8.03 -5.16 2.69
N PHE A 81 -8.21 -6.01 1.69
CA PHE A 81 -7.73 -5.80 0.32
C PHE A 81 -8.12 -4.45 -0.28
N HIS A 82 -9.34 -3.97 0.00
CA HIS A 82 -9.77 -2.66 -0.48
C HIS A 82 -8.89 -1.52 0.05
N GLU A 83 -8.66 -1.48 1.37
CA GLU A 83 -7.84 -0.42 1.98
C GLU A 83 -6.34 -0.61 1.70
N GLN A 84 -5.85 -1.86 1.75
CA GLN A 84 -4.42 -2.14 1.68
C GLN A 84 -3.88 -2.22 0.25
N PHE A 85 -4.73 -2.53 -0.73
CA PHE A 85 -4.30 -2.64 -2.13
C PHE A 85 -5.10 -1.76 -3.09
N GLU A 86 -6.43 -1.88 -3.14
CA GLU A 86 -7.22 -1.18 -4.17
C GLU A 86 -7.08 0.34 -4.08
N ARG A 87 -7.09 0.91 -2.87
CA ARG A 87 -6.92 2.36 -2.67
C ARG A 87 -5.53 2.86 -3.08
N PRO A 88 -4.40 2.27 -2.63
CA PRO A 88 -3.09 2.64 -3.16
C PRO A 88 -2.99 2.46 -4.69
N ALA A 89 -3.55 1.37 -5.24
CA ALA A 89 -3.58 1.12 -6.67
C ALA A 89 -4.38 2.18 -7.44
N GLU A 90 -5.47 2.70 -6.86
CA GLU A 90 -6.24 3.81 -7.43
C GLU A 90 -5.40 5.09 -7.52
N PHE A 91 -4.62 5.42 -6.48
CA PHE A 91 -3.71 6.56 -6.52
C PHE A 91 -2.69 6.42 -7.64
N LEU A 92 -2.01 5.27 -7.71
CA LEU A 92 -1.03 4.97 -8.75
C LEU A 92 -1.65 5.04 -10.16
N THR A 93 -2.86 4.51 -10.32
CA THR A 93 -3.60 4.57 -11.60
C THR A 93 -3.91 6.02 -11.97
N LYS A 94 -4.36 6.84 -11.01
CA LYS A 94 -4.69 8.26 -11.23
C LYS A 94 -3.48 9.12 -11.55
N ILE A 95 -2.30 8.89 -10.96
CA ILE A 95 -1.09 9.63 -11.37
C ILE A 95 -0.57 9.15 -12.72
N CYS A 96 -0.87 7.90 -13.09
CA CYS A 96 -0.50 7.31 -14.37
C CYS A 96 -1.50 7.55 -15.52
N ASP A 97 -2.59 8.25 -15.25
CA ASP A 97 -3.54 8.73 -16.24
C ASP A 97 -3.20 10.19 -16.61
N SER A 98 -2.94 10.44 -17.89
CA SER A 98 -2.59 11.78 -18.40
C SER A 98 -3.71 12.80 -18.22
N ASP A 99 -4.96 12.34 -18.21
CA ASP A 99 -6.14 13.20 -18.17
C ASP A 99 -6.63 13.45 -16.74
N SER A 100 -6.00 12.80 -15.76
CA SER A 100 -6.34 12.90 -14.35
C SER A 100 -5.89 14.24 -13.75
N PRO A 101 -6.79 14.99 -13.09
CA PRO A 101 -6.41 16.19 -12.33
C PRO A 101 -5.37 15.90 -11.24
N LEU A 102 -5.40 14.70 -10.66
CA LEU A 102 -4.47 14.29 -9.61
C LEU A 102 -3.03 14.18 -10.14
N ARG A 103 -2.84 13.78 -11.41
CA ARG A 103 -1.52 13.77 -12.04
C ARG A 103 -0.93 15.17 -12.13
N ASN A 104 -1.74 16.16 -12.48
CA ASN A 104 -1.26 17.55 -12.59
C ASN A 104 -0.85 18.11 -11.22
N GLU A 105 -1.63 17.83 -10.17
CA GLU A 105 -1.26 18.21 -8.80
C GLU A 105 0.01 17.49 -8.33
N TYR A 106 0.11 16.19 -8.62
CA TYR A 106 1.30 15.38 -8.34
C TYR A 106 2.55 15.96 -9.02
N LEU A 107 2.51 16.18 -10.34
CA LEU A 107 3.66 16.71 -11.09
C LEU A 107 4.07 18.11 -10.65
N LYS A 108 3.12 18.92 -10.16
CA LYS A 108 3.42 20.23 -9.59
C LYS A 108 4.13 20.13 -8.23
N ALA A 109 3.71 19.19 -7.38
CA ALA A 109 4.28 19.00 -6.05
C ALA A 109 5.61 18.21 -6.05
N SER A 110 5.74 17.26 -6.98
CA SER A 110 6.80 16.26 -7.04
C SER A 110 8.22 16.84 -6.97
N PRO A 111 8.60 17.89 -7.74
CA PRO A 111 9.97 18.40 -7.71
C PRO A 111 10.42 18.88 -6.32
N CYS A 112 9.55 19.58 -5.59
CA CYS A 112 9.89 20.05 -4.24
C CYS A 112 9.87 18.91 -3.22
N LEU A 113 8.92 17.99 -3.33
CA LEU A 113 8.86 16.82 -2.45
C LEU A 113 10.08 15.91 -2.63
N GLN A 114 10.60 15.81 -3.85
CA GLN A 114 11.84 15.11 -4.16
C GLN A 114 13.05 15.78 -3.51
N GLU A 115 13.17 17.11 -3.66
CA GLU A 115 14.24 17.91 -3.03
C GLU A 115 14.25 17.79 -1.50
N HIS A 116 13.07 17.66 -0.90
CA HIS A 116 12.88 17.55 0.56
C HIS A 116 12.45 16.15 1.01
N SER A 117 12.82 15.11 0.25
CA SER A 117 12.44 13.73 0.56
C SER A 117 12.97 13.27 1.92
N ASP A 118 14.21 13.64 2.27
CA ASP A 118 14.79 13.37 3.59
C ASP A 118 14.01 14.03 4.74
N ASP A 119 13.56 15.29 4.56
CA ASP A 119 12.75 15.99 5.56
C ASP A 119 11.41 15.27 5.81
N LEU A 120 10.84 14.68 4.76
CA LEU A 120 9.60 13.92 4.82
C LEU A 120 9.81 12.52 5.42
N GLU A 121 10.92 11.85 5.11
CA GLU A 121 11.25 10.52 5.65
C GLU A 121 11.40 10.55 7.18
N VAL A 122 11.97 11.65 7.72
CA VAL A 122 12.08 11.91 9.16
C VAL A 122 10.73 11.85 9.88
N CYS A 123 9.62 12.16 9.20
CA CYS A 123 8.29 12.04 9.81
C CYS A 123 7.98 10.62 10.25
N SER A 124 8.31 9.61 9.45
CA SER A 124 8.07 8.21 9.81
C SER A 124 8.97 7.77 10.98
N THR A 125 10.25 8.15 10.94
CA THR A 125 11.25 7.81 11.96
C THR A 125 10.90 8.42 13.32
N LYS A 126 10.58 9.71 13.37
CA LYS A 126 10.21 10.38 14.64
C LYS A 126 8.99 9.77 15.30
N VAL A 127 8.01 9.36 14.51
CA VAL A 127 6.81 8.73 15.04
C VAL A 127 7.14 7.34 15.58
N GLN A 128 7.96 6.55 14.86
CA GLN A 128 8.43 5.25 15.36
C GLN A 128 9.23 5.38 16.67
N GLU A 129 10.15 6.34 16.76
CA GLU A 129 10.93 6.61 17.98
C GLU A 129 10.02 7.01 19.15
N PHE A 130 9.05 7.90 18.90
CA PHE A 130 8.08 8.31 19.92
C PHE A 130 7.24 7.14 20.43
N LEU A 131 6.79 6.27 19.53
CA LEU A 131 6.00 5.11 19.92
C LEU A 131 6.84 4.06 20.66
N ALA A 132 8.11 3.88 20.31
CA ALA A 132 9.03 2.98 21.01
C ALA A 132 9.24 3.40 22.48
N ILE A 133 9.19 4.70 22.79
CA ILE A 133 9.24 5.21 24.18
C ILE A 133 7.98 4.82 24.96
N LEU A 134 6.85 4.69 24.27
CA LEU A 134 5.57 4.30 24.86
C LEU A 134 5.40 2.78 24.91
N ASP A 135 6.34 2.01 24.35
CA ASP A 135 6.22 0.56 24.11
C ASP A 135 6.55 -0.29 25.35
N ASP A 136 5.77 -0.06 26.39
CA ASP A 136 5.71 -0.89 27.60
C ASP A 136 4.25 -1.39 27.74
N ALA A 137 3.75 -2.26 26.83
CA ALA A 137 2.53 -3.06 27.10
C ALA A 137 2.21 -4.18 26.09
N ASP A 138 1.42 -5.13 26.61
CA ASP A 138 1.00 -6.42 26.07
C ASP A 138 -0.56 -6.48 25.94
N THR A 139 -1.21 -5.47 25.33
CA THR A 139 -2.69 -5.44 25.16
C THR A 139 -3.17 -4.84 23.81
N ASN A 140 -4.23 -5.44 23.24
CA ASN A 140 -4.84 -5.03 21.96
C ASN A 140 -5.42 -3.59 21.95
N GLU A 141 -5.89 -3.07 23.08
CA GLU A 141 -6.46 -1.71 23.16
C GLU A 141 -5.37 -0.65 22.96
N LYS A 142 -4.19 -0.88 23.54
CA LYS A 142 -3.04 0.01 23.37
C LYS A 142 -2.52 -0.05 21.93
N GLU A 143 -2.53 -1.21 21.29
CA GLU A 143 -2.14 -1.35 19.87
C GLU A 143 -2.99 -0.47 18.94
N ILE A 144 -4.31 -0.42 19.16
CA ILE A 144 -5.22 0.46 18.40
C ILE A 144 -4.88 1.93 18.66
N VAL A 145 -4.73 2.34 19.93
CA VAL A 145 -4.39 3.71 20.29
C VAL A 145 -3.04 4.14 19.68
N MET A 146 -2.04 3.27 19.74
CA MET A 146 -0.71 3.51 19.18
C MET A 146 -0.75 3.63 17.66
N THR A 147 -1.53 2.78 16.98
CA THR A 147 -1.76 2.88 15.52
C THR A 147 -2.42 4.20 15.15
N CYS A 148 -3.40 4.65 15.94
CA CYS A 148 -4.07 5.94 15.74
C CYS A 148 -3.14 7.12 15.93
N MET A 149 -2.33 7.08 17.00
CA MET A 149 -1.32 8.11 17.25
C MET A 149 -0.28 8.14 16.13
N TYR A 150 0.17 6.98 15.65
CA TYR A 150 1.09 6.87 14.52
C TYR A 150 0.55 7.63 13.30
N GLU A 151 -0.66 7.27 12.87
CA GLU A 151 -1.33 7.85 11.70
C GLU A 151 -1.52 9.36 11.85
N MET A 152 -2.03 9.82 12.99
CA MET A 152 -2.29 11.24 13.22
C MET A 152 -0.99 12.06 13.20
N MET A 153 0.05 11.58 13.89
CA MET A 153 1.33 12.27 13.98
C MET A 153 2.06 12.27 12.63
N LEU A 154 2.05 11.15 11.91
CA LEU A 154 2.64 11.05 10.58
C LEU A 154 1.97 12.02 9.61
N ARG A 155 0.63 12.04 9.57
CA ARG A 155 -0.12 12.97 8.72
C ARG A 155 0.16 14.42 9.07
N ALA A 156 0.14 14.77 10.36
CA ALA A 156 0.43 16.12 10.81
C ALA A 156 1.83 16.58 10.37
N CYS A 157 2.84 15.72 10.55
CA CYS A 157 4.22 15.99 10.17
C CYS A 157 4.38 16.15 8.65
N LEU A 158 3.78 15.27 7.84
CA LEU A 158 3.87 15.36 6.38
C LEU A 158 3.19 16.63 5.86
N LEU A 159 2.04 17.00 6.42
CA LEU A 159 1.32 18.22 6.04
C LEU A 159 2.07 19.50 6.45
N SER A 160 2.61 19.56 7.67
CA SER A 160 3.37 20.72 8.13
C SER A 160 4.66 20.88 7.33
N THR A 161 5.41 19.78 7.13
CA THR A 161 6.65 19.78 6.36
C THR A 161 6.41 20.18 4.91
N GLY A 162 5.36 19.62 4.29
CA GLY A 162 4.97 20.01 2.93
C GLY A 162 4.58 21.48 2.82
N ALA A 163 3.89 22.04 3.82
CA ALA A 163 3.53 23.46 3.82
C ALA A 163 4.77 24.37 4.02
N GLU A 164 5.63 24.02 4.98
CA GLU A 164 6.80 24.80 5.35
C GLU A 164 7.90 24.77 4.30
N LYS A 165 8.17 23.60 3.70
CA LYS A 165 9.21 23.43 2.68
C LYS A 165 8.70 23.70 1.26
N CYS A 166 7.46 23.29 0.97
CA CYS A 166 6.95 23.20 -0.41
C CYS A 166 5.65 23.98 -0.68
N GLN A 167 5.24 24.88 0.22
CA GLN A 167 4.03 25.72 0.12
C GLN A 167 2.71 24.99 0.41
N LEU A 168 1.67 25.79 0.65
CA LEU A 168 0.33 25.33 1.06
C LEU A 168 -0.34 24.40 0.03
N GLU A 169 -0.09 24.63 -1.26
CA GLU A 169 -0.61 23.81 -2.35
C GLU A 169 -0.07 22.39 -2.28
N THR A 170 1.21 22.23 -1.92
CA THR A 170 1.83 20.91 -1.75
C THR A 170 1.25 20.18 -0.55
N ALA A 171 1.01 20.89 0.57
CA ALA A 171 0.30 20.30 1.71
C ALA A 171 -1.14 19.86 1.34
N SER A 172 -1.83 20.63 0.50
CA SER A 172 -3.15 20.24 -0.02
C SER A 172 -3.08 18.97 -0.87
N PHE A 173 -2.06 18.84 -1.72
CA PHE A 173 -1.78 17.61 -2.48
C PHE A 173 -1.48 16.43 -1.55
N ILE A 174 -0.57 16.57 -0.58
CA ILE A 174 -0.25 15.53 0.41
C ILE A 174 -1.52 15.08 1.14
N ARG A 175 -2.38 16.01 1.56
CA ARG A 175 -3.66 15.69 2.21
C ARG A 175 -4.53 14.78 1.34
N LYS A 176 -4.60 15.06 0.03
CA LYS A 176 -5.35 14.23 -0.91
C LYS A 176 -4.67 12.87 -1.11
N ALA A 177 -3.35 12.82 -1.24
CA ALA A 177 -2.59 11.58 -1.40
C ALA A 177 -2.79 10.64 -0.19
N LEU A 178 -2.81 11.19 1.02
CA LEU A 178 -3.05 10.43 2.26
C LEU A 178 -4.44 9.78 2.35
N LEU A 179 -5.41 10.18 1.52
CA LEU A 179 -6.71 9.50 1.43
C LEU A 179 -6.61 8.12 0.77
N TYR A 180 -5.53 7.88 0.01
CA TYR A 180 -5.27 6.61 -0.67
C TYR A 180 -4.26 5.74 0.09
N SER A 181 -3.63 6.27 1.14
CA SER A 181 -2.77 5.48 2.03
C SER A 181 -3.60 4.41 2.74
N PRO A 182 -3.07 3.18 2.94
CA PRO A 182 -3.76 2.16 3.72
C PRO A 182 -4.11 2.70 5.10
N SER A 183 -5.40 2.92 5.34
CA SER A 183 -5.88 3.38 6.64
C SER A 183 -6.19 2.18 7.52
N LEU A 184 -5.16 1.47 7.98
CA LEU A 184 -5.35 0.40 8.97
C LEU A 184 -5.98 0.97 10.26
N GLY A 185 -5.71 2.25 10.56
CA GLY A 185 -6.18 2.95 11.76
C GLY A 185 -7.46 3.78 11.61
N MET A 186 -7.69 4.58 10.56
CA MET A 186 -8.74 5.63 10.67
C MET A 186 -10.17 5.12 10.95
N LYS A 187 -10.55 3.95 10.42
CA LYS A 187 -11.84 3.32 10.74
C LYS A 187 -11.91 2.81 12.18
N THR A 188 -10.78 2.39 12.77
CA THR A 188 -10.68 1.97 14.17
C THR A 188 -10.50 3.17 15.12
N CYS A 189 -9.86 4.26 14.68
CA CYS A 189 -9.70 5.52 15.40
C CYS A 189 -10.96 6.40 15.46
N SER A 190 -11.93 6.13 14.59
CA SER A 190 -13.21 6.85 14.52
C SER A 190 -14.36 6.10 15.22
N LYS A 191 -14.10 4.94 15.84
CA LYS A 191 -15.10 4.22 16.63
C LYS A 191 -15.12 4.76 18.07
N GLU A 192 -15.63 5.98 18.22
CA GLU A 192 -16.31 6.49 19.42
C GLU A 192 -17.51 7.35 18.97
#